data_AF-A0A426TZ21-F1
#
_entry.id   AF-A0A426TZ21-F1
#
_cell.length_a   1.000
_cell.length_b   1.000
_cell.length_c   1.000
_cell.angle_alpha   90.00
_cell.angle_beta   90.00
_cell.angle_gamma   90.00
#
_symmetry.space_group_name_H-M   'P 1'
#
loop_
_entity.id
_entity.type
_entity.pdbx_description
1 polymer ?
#
loop_
_entity_poly.entity_id
_entity_poly.type
_entity_poly.pdbx_seq_one_letter_code
_entity_poly.pdbx_strand_id
1 'polypeptide(L)'
;ACAIRRRYEEGVPEEAAALAGVVGRCEEAERRLTSAAESLRALRGLDRDPAAALASAETRFRELTARTAESDTALLADSVTGYVELAKDSLVTATVHLNQTHQATASGRPEEAAGHLRAAETAIARADVLVTAVARLRATLTEAARLIPPSLTGAEAELAPLRDGTAYEGETYAQLLHADAVLSAVRRATTSGQPYDPLGVLRRIVHATAPLATGRSGVLPVAALLVARESVAAADDYVTVHREAVGAAPRVLLAEARLTDDLPRADDLAREARDLAERDVRLRGHGS
;
A
#
# COMPACT_ATOMS: atom_id res chain seq x y z
N ALA A 1 -30.80 -18.49 -37.11
CA ALA A 1 -29.97 -17.28 -36.96
C ALA A 1 -29.85 -16.81 -35.49
N CYS A 2 -29.63 -17.70 -34.51
CA CYS A 2 -29.68 -17.34 -33.08
C CYS A 2 -28.47 -17.74 -32.21
N ALA A 3 -27.43 -18.41 -32.73
CA ALA A 3 -26.27 -18.76 -31.91
C ALA A 3 -25.16 -17.70 -31.95
N ILE A 4 -24.98 -17.04 -33.10
CA ILE A 4 -23.91 -16.03 -33.29
C ILE A 4 -24.26 -14.71 -32.59
N ARG A 5 -25.53 -14.30 -32.60
CA ARG A 5 -25.96 -13.07 -31.90
C ARG A 5 -25.88 -13.19 -30.38
N ARG A 6 -26.19 -14.35 -29.81
CA ARG A 6 -26.06 -14.61 -28.36
C ARG A 6 -24.59 -14.57 -27.90
N ARG A 7 -23.65 -15.04 -28.72
CA ARG A 7 -22.20 -14.93 -28.45
C ARG A 7 -21.68 -13.50 -28.43
N TYR A 8 -22.29 -12.58 -29.18
CA TYR A 8 -21.95 -11.16 -29.14
C TYR A 8 -22.63 -10.40 -27.99
N GLU A 9 -23.79 -10.87 -27.53
CA GLU A 9 -24.51 -10.28 -26.40
C GLU A 9 -23.92 -10.70 -25.03
N GLU A 10 -23.28 -11.87 -24.94
CA GLU A 10 -22.73 -12.39 -23.67
C GLU A 10 -21.31 -11.88 -23.34
N GLY A 11 -20.57 -11.35 -24.33
CA GLY A 11 -19.16 -10.95 -24.17
C GLY A 11 -18.25 -12.14 -23.87
N VAL A 12 -17.07 -12.21 -24.47
CA VAL A 12 -16.07 -13.19 -24.02
C VAL A 12 -15.68 -12.79 -22.59
N PRO A 13 -15.66 -13.70 -21.60
CA PRO A 13 -15.38 -13.35 -20.20
C PRO A 13 -14.05 -12.59 -20.02
N GLU A 14 -13.11 -12.81 -20.93
CA GLU A 14 -11.83 -12.09 -21.01
C GLU A 14 -11.99 -10.62 -21.47
N GLU A 15 -12.84 -10.35 -22.46
CA GLU A 15 -13.15 -8.98 -22.91
C GLU A 15 -13.96 -8.21 -21.86
N ALA A 16 -14.89 -8.88 -21.19
CA ALA A 16 -15.64 -8.30 -20.07
C ALA A 16 -14.73 -7.98 -18.87
N ALA A 17 -13.76 -8.86 -18.56
CA ALA A 17 -12.76 -8.61 -17.53
C ALA A 17 -11.80 -7.48 -17.91
N ALA A 18 -11.36 -7.40 -19.18
CA ALA A 18 -10.53 -6.32 -19.68
C ALA A 18 -11.26 -4.96 -19.59
N LEU A 19 -12.55 -4.92 -19.97
CA LEU A 19 -13.37 -3.72 -19.88
C LEU A 19 -13.58 -3.28 -18.42
N ALA A 20 -13.85 -4.22 -17.51
CA ALA A 20 -13.93 -3.94 -16.08
C ALA A 20 -12.61 -3.40 -15.51
N GLY A 21 -11.47 -3.91 -15.99
CA GLY A 21 -10.14 -3.40 -15.63
C GLY A 21 -9.88 -1.98 -16.15
N VAL A 22 -10.36 -1.64 -17.34
CA VAL A 22 -10.30 -0.26 -17.87
C VAL A 22 -11.20 0.68 -17.05
N VAL A 23 -12.44 0.27 -16.77
CA VAL A 23 -13.38 1.06 -15.95
C VAL A 23 -12.81 1.29 -14.55
N GLY A 24 -12.28 0.27 -13.89
CA GLY A 24 -11.66 0.41 -12.57
C GLY A 24 -10.44 1.34 -12.56
N ARG A 25 -9.63 1.33 -13.63
CA ARG A 25 -8.51 2.27 -13.80
C ARG A 25 -9.00 3.71 -14.02
N CYS A 26 -10.08 3.89 -14.78
CA CYS A 26 -10.70 5.20 -14.98
C CYS A 26 -11.30 5.76 -13.69
N GLU A 27 -11.99 4.94 -12.89
CA GLU A 27 -12.56 5.34 -11.60
C GLU A 27 -11.48 5.69 -10.58
N GLU A 28 -10.38 4.93 -10.55
CA GLU A 28 -9.19 5.26 -9.75
C GLU A 28 -8.55 6.58 -10.23
N ALA A 29 -8.43 6.80 -11.54
CA ALA A 29 -7.93 8.05 -12.09
C ALA A 29 -8.84 9.24 -11.74
N GLU A 30 -10.16 9.05 -11.78
CA GLU A 30 -11.15 10.06 -11.39
C GLU A 30 -11.08 10.37 -9.90
N ARG A 31 -10.94 9.37 -9.03
CA ARG A 31 -10.71 9.58 -7.59
C ARG A 31 -9.43 10.37 -7.34
N ARG A 32 -8.34 10.04 -8.03
CA ARG A 32 -7.06 10.78 -7.94
C ARG A 32 -7.19 12.21 -8.45
N LEU A 33 -7.87 12.42 -9.58
CA LEU A 33 -8.12 13.76 -10.14
C LEU A 33 -9.01 14.61 -9.23
N THR A 34 -10.03 14.00 -8.62
CA THR A 34 -10.92 14.69 -7.68
C THR A 34 -10.17 15.12 -6.43
N SER A 35 -9.37 14.22 -5.84
CA SER A 35 -8.49 14.53 -4.71
C SER A 35 -7.46 15.63 -5.05
N ALA A 36 -6.84 15.56 -6.23
CA ALA A 36 -5.91 16.58 -6.71
C ALA A 36 -6.61 17.93 -6.95
N ALA A 37 -7.83 17.93 -7.47
CA ALA A 37 -8.63 19.13 -7.67
C ALA A 37 -9.06 19.76 -6.33
N GLU A 38 -9.38 18.96 -5.32
CA GLU A 38 -9.64 19.44 -3.96
C GLU A 38 -8.39 20.07 -3.33
N SER A 39 -7.23 19.43 -3.50
CA SER A 39 -5.95 19.98 -3.06
C SER A 39 -5.62 21.30 -3.76
N LEU A 40 -5.89 21.41 -5.06
CA LEU A 40 -5.71 22.65 -5.81
C LEU A 40 -6.70 23.74 -5.39
N ARG A 41 -7.95 23.37 -5.07
CA ARG A 41 -8.95 24.31 -4.53
C ARG A 41 -8.57 24.78 -3.13
N ALA A 42 -8.00 23.92 -2.29
CA ALA A 42 -7.46 24.29 -0.98
C ALA A 42 -6.31 25.30 -1.14
N LEU A 43 -5.35 25.01 -2.03
CA LEU A 43 -4.25 25.93 -2.34
C LEU A 43 -4.74 27.31 -2.82
N ARG A 44 -5.81 27.35 -3.62
CA ARG A 44 -6.44 28.59 -4.10
C ARG A 44 -7.39 29.25 -3.07
N GLY A 45 -7.84 28.50 -2.07
CA GLY A 45 -8.66 28.99 -0.96
C GLY A 45 -7.83 29.81 0.03
N LEU A 46 -6.57 29.41 0.25
CA LEU A 46 -5.60 30.14 1.08
C LEU A 46 -5.40 31.60 0.65
N ASP A 47 -5.42 31.85 -0.67
CA ASP A 47 -5.22 33.20 -1.22
C ASP A 47 -6.52 34.04 -1.19
N ARG A 48 -7.69 33.42 -0.93
CA ARG A 48 -9.01 34.06 -1.08
C ARG A 48 -9.76 34.23 0.26
N ASP A 49 -9.60 33.29 1.19
CA ASP A 49 -10.12 33.36 2.56
C ASP A 49 -9.21 32.58 3.54
N PRO A 50 -8.18 33.24 4.10
CA PRO A 50 -7.21 32.58 4.99
C PRO A 50 -7.84 32.12 6.32
N ALA A 51 -8.92 32.77 6.77
CA ALA A 51 -9.59 32.41 8.03
C ALA A 51 -10.39 31.11 7.87
N ALA A 52 -11.13 30.96 6.78
CA ALA A 52 -11.82 29.71 6.47
C ALA A 52 -10.84 28.54 6.23
N ALA A 53 -9.71 28.81 5.57
CA ALA A 53 -8.67 27.80 5.37
C ALA A 53 -8.05 27.34 6.70
N LEU A 54 -7.73 28.27 7.60
CA LEU A 54 -7.24 27.95 8.95
C LEU A 54 -8.24 27.10 9.74
N ALA A 55 -9.52 27.48 9.76
CA ALA A 55 -10.57 26.72 10.44
C ALA A 55 -10.74 25.29 9.89
N SER A 56 -10.61 25.13 8.57
CA SER A 56 -10.63 23.82 7.92
C SER A 56 -9.42 22.97 8.34
N ALA A 57 -8.21 23.55 8.34
CA ALA A 57 -6.99 22.87 8.78
C ALA A 57 -7.07 22.42 10.25
N GLU A 58 -7.56 23.29 11.14
CA GLU A 58 -7.76 22.96 12.57
C GLU A 58 -8.80 21.86 12.80
N THR A 59 -9.83 21.81 11.98
CA THR A 59 -10.85 20.75 12.05
C THR A 59 -10.23 19.40 11.68
N ARG A 60 -9.53 19.33 10.54
CA ARG A 60 -8.80 18.13 10.13
C ARG A 60 -7.73 17.71 11.15
N PHE A 61 -7.00 18.68 11.71
CA PHE A 61 -6.01 18.41 12.75
C PHE A 61 -6.62 17.74 13.99
N ARG A 62 -7.77 18.23 14.47
CA ARG A 62 -8.47 17.65 15.62
C ARG A 62 -8.99 16.25 15.34
N GLU A 63 -9.60 16.05 14.18
CA GLU A 63 -10.07 14.72 13.73
C GLU A 63 -8.91 13.72 13.66
N LEU A 64 -7.78 14.13 13.09
CA LEU A 64 -6.62 13.28 12.92
C LEU A 64 -5.95 12.95 14.25
N THR A 65 -5.89 13.91 15.18
CA THR A 65 -5.39 13.68 16.55
C THR A 65 -6.21 12.61 17.27
N ALA A 66 -7.53 12.62 17.13
CA ALA A 66 -8.40 11.59 17.68
C ALA A 66 -8.15 10.21 17.04
N ARG A 67 -8.07 10.14 15.71
CA ARG A 67 -7.78 8.89 14.97
C ARG A 67 -6.39 8.30 15.31
N THR A 68 -5.38 9.15 15.50
CA THR A 68 -4.03 8.70 15.91
C THR A 68 -4.07 8.08 17.30
N ALA A 69 -4.79 8.70 18.25
CA ALA A 69 -4.95 8.17 19.60
C ALA A 69 -5.65 6.80 19.60
N GLU A 70 -6.69 6.60 18.79
CA GLU A 70 -7.34 5.29 18.62
C GLU A 70 -6.38 4.22 18.07
N SER A 71 -5.49 4.62 17.16
CA SER A 71 -4.53 3.72 16.51
C SER A 71 -3.42 3.24 17.47
N ASP A 72 -3.08 4.03 18.47
CA ASP A 72 -2.03 3.77 19.48
C ASP A 72 -2.43 2.68 20.50
N THR A 73 -3.73 2.45 20.69
CA THR A 73 -4.26 1.58 21.76
C THR A 73 -4.29 0.07 21.42
N ALA A 74 -3.95 -0.31 20.20
CA ALA A 74 -3.90 -1.71 19.78
C ALA A 74 -2.47 -2.27 19.88
N LEU A 75 -2.29 -3.55 20.23
CA LEU A 75 -0.97 -4.18 20.14
C LEU A 75 -0.52 -4.20 18.68
N LEU A 76 0.57 -3.50 18.39
CA LEU A 76 1.08 -3.27 17.04
C LEU A 76 2.32 -4.12 16.75
N ALA A 77 2.43 -4.60 15.50
CA ALA A 77 3.71 -5.08 14.99
C ALA A 77 4.69 -3.92 14.86
N ASP A 78 6.00 -4.18 14.98
CA ASP A 78 7.08 -3.17 15.04
C ASP A 78 7.03 -2.16 13.86
N SER A 79 6.63 -2.63 12.67
CA SER A 79 6.45 -1.79 11.47
C SER A 79 5.29 -0.79 11.59
N VAL A 80 4.25 -1.12 12.35
CA VAL A 80 3.08 -0.25 12.57
C VAL A 80 3.39 0.80 13.64
N THR A 81 4.21 0.45 14.62
CA THR A 81 4.72 1.38 15.65
C THR A 81 5.48 2.55 15.01
N GLY A 82 6.34 2.29 14.02
CA GLY A 82 7.09 3.34 13.33
C GLY A 82 6.20 4.37 12.60
N TYR A 83 5.10 3.95 11.98
CA TYR A 83 4.16 4.87 11.31
C TYR A 83 3.35 5.71 12.29
N VAL A 84 2.99 5.15 13.45
CA VAL A 84 2.28 5.90 14.51
C VAL A 84 3.17 7.01 15.08
N GLU A 85 4.44 6.71 15.37
CA GLU A 85 5.38 7.72 15.88
C GLU A 85 5.62 8.82 14.84
N LEU A 86 5.80 8.48 13.57
CA LEU A 86 5.95 9.48 12.51
C LEU A 86 4.68 10.33 12.31
N ALA A 87 3.49 9.76 12.55
CA ALA A 87 2.24 10.49 12.52
C ALA A 87 2.15 11.48 13.69
N LYS A 88 2.57 11.07 14.90
CA LYS A 88 2.65 11.94 16.09
C LYS A 88 3.62 13.10 15.83
N ASP A 89 4.81 12.84 15.31
CA ASP A 89 5.79 13.87 14.96
C ASP A 89 5.24 14.87 13.92
N SER A 90 4.50 14.37 12.94
CA SER A 90 3.83 15.20 11.93
C SER A 90 2.74 16.08 12.56
N LEU A 91 1.98 15.57 13.53
CA LEU A 91 0.98 16.36 14.28
C LEU A 91 1.61 17.41 15.19
N VAL A 92 2.76 17.11 15.81
CA VAL A 92 3.54 18.11 16.57
C VAL A 92 3.99 19.25 15.63
N THR A 93 4.50 18.90 14.45
CA THR A 93 4.89 19.88 13.43
C THR A 93 3.70 20.74 12.97
N ALA A 94 2.54 20.13 12.73
CA ALA A 94 1.32 20.85 12.38
C ALA A 94 0.91 21.85 13.48
N THR A 95 1.00 21.46 14.76
CA THR A 95 0.69 22.32 15.90
C THR A 95 1.55 23.58 15.93
N VAL A 96 2.86 23.44 15.69
CA VAL A 96 3.79 24.57 15.64
C VAL A 96 3.37 25.56 14.55
N HIS A 97 3.08 25.07 13.35
CA HIS A 97 2.72 25.91 12.23
C HIS A 97 1.33 26.55 12.34
N LEU A 98 0.35 25.87 12.93
CA LEU A 98 -0.96 26.46 13.23
C LEU A 98 -0.82 27.63 14.22
N ASN A 99 -0.03 27.46 15.28
CA ASN A 99 0.25 28.53 16.24
C ASN A 99 0.98 29.73 15.60
N GLN A 100 1.95 29.47 14.72
CA GLN A 100 2.64 30.51 13.97
C GLN A 100 1.70 31.26 13.01
N THR A 101 0.74 30.54 12.41
CA THR A 101 -0.30 31.14 11.55
C THR A 101 -1.17 32.12 12.33
N HIS A 102 -1.62 31.75 13.54
CA HIS A 102 -2.36 32.64 14.44
C HIS A 102 -1.56 33.90 14.79
N GLN A 103 -0.29 33.73 15.18
CA GLN A 103 0.58 34.84 15.56
C GLN A 103 0.82 35.81 14.39
N ALA A 104 1.09 35.29 13.19
CA ALA A 104 1.29 36.09 11.99
C ALA A 104 0.02 36.84 11.57
N THR A 105 -1.15 36.20 11.69
CA THR A 105 -2.46 36.82 11.43
C THR A 105 -2.74 37.95 12.41
N ALA A 106 -2.52 37.72 13.71
CA ALA A 106 -2.68 38.74 14.75
C ALA A 106 -1.70 39.93 14.58
N SER A 107 -0.54 39.67 13.98
CA SER A 107 0.49 40.69 13.70
C SER A 107 0.27 41.42 12.36
N GLY A 108 -0.78 41.08 11.59
CA GLY A 108 -1.02 41.68 10.27
C GLY A 108 0.03 41.30 9.21
N ARG A 109 0.63 40.11 9.30
CA ARG A 109 1.63 39.56 8.35
C ARG A 109 1.02 38.44 7.50
N PRO A 110 0.19 38.75 6.48
CA PRO A 110 -0.62 37.77 5.77
C PRO A 110 0.21 36.77 4.95
N GLU A 111 1.33 37.19 4.36
CA GLU A 111 2.20 36.30 3.57
C GLU A 111 2.88 35.25 4.44
N GLU A 112 3.35 35.64 5.62
CA GLU A 112 3.94 34.73 6.59
C GLU A 112 2.89 33.77 7.17
N ALA A 113 1.68 34.27 7.48
CA ALA A 113 0.57 33.43 7.89
C ALA A 113 0.22 32.37 6.83
N ALA A 114 0.17 32.76 5.55
CA ALA A 114 -0.07 31.82 4.44
C ALA A 114 1.05 30.78 4.31
N GLY A 115 2.31 31.18 4.49
CA GLY A 115 3.46 30.27 4.50
C GLY A 115 3.36 29.22 5.60
N HIS A 116 3.08 29.65 6.84
CA HIS A 116 2.89 28.75 7.97
C HIS A 116 1.68 27.84 7.80
N LEU A 117 0.56 28.34 7.27
CA LEU A 117 -0.63 27.53 7.04
C LEU A 117 -0.37 26.41 6.01
N ARG A 118 0.34 26.70 4.92
CA ARG A 118 0.76 25.66 3.94
C ARG A 118 1.66 24.59 4.56
N ALA A 119 2.56 25.00 5.46
CA ALA A 119 3.41 24.08 6.17
C ALA A 119 2.60 23.19 7.15
N ALA A 120 1.61 23.76 7.85
CA ALA A 120 0.67 23.02 8.67
C ALA A 120 -0.14 22.01 7.85
N GLU A 121 -0.71 22.41 6.72
CA GLU A 121 -1.47 21.52 5.84
C GLU A 121 -0.62 20.37 5.30
N THR A 122 0.65 20.64 4.95
CA THR A 122 1.59 19.60 4.52
C THR A 122 1.83 18.58 5.63
N ALA A 123 2.01 19.04 6.87
CA ALA A 123 2.19 18.17 8.03
C ALA A 123 0.92 17.36 8.36
N ILE A 124 -0.27 17.98 8.27
CA ILE A 124 -1.57 17.30 8.44
C ILE A 124 -1.76 16.22 7.38
N ALA A 125 -1.45 16.52 6.11
CA ALA A 125 -1.56 15.56 5.02
C ALA A 125 -0.62 14.36 5.21
N ARG A 126 0.63 14.60 5.67
CA ARG A 126 1.57 13.51 6.01
C ARG A 126 1.02 12.62 7.13
N ALA A 127 0.50 13.22 8.19
CA ALA A 127 -0.11 12.47 9.29
C ALA A 127 -1.34 11.65 8.84
N ASP A 128 -2.17 12.17 7.93
CA ASP A 128 -3.35 11.46 7.43
C ASP A 128 -2.98 10.22 6.61
N VAL A 129 -1.95 10.33 5.76
CA VAL A 129 -1.38 9.18 5.03
C VAL A 129 -0.94 8.09 6.00
N LEU A 130 -0.21 8.45 7.06
CA LEU A 130 0.33 7.50 8.04
C LEU A 130 -0.75 6.81 8.85
N VAL A 131 -1.74 7.55 9.37
CA VAL A 131 -2.86 6.97 10.14
C VAL A 131 -3.71 6.06 9.25
N THR A 132 -3.94 6.45 8.00
CA THR A 132 -4.66 5.63 7.03
C THR A 132 -3.89 4.36 6.68
N ALA A 133 -2.56 4.45 6.53
CA ALA A 133 -1.69 3.30 6.32
C ALA A 133 -1.73 2.31 7.49
N VAL A 134 -1.74 2.80 8.74
CA VAL A 134 -1.86 1.97 9.95
C VAL A 134 -3.18 1.21 9.97
N ALA A 135 -4.30 1.89 9.74
CA ALA A 135 -5.63 1.27 9.72
C ALA A 135 -5.73 0.19 8.62
N ARG A 136 -5.24 0.49 7.42
CA ARG A 136 -5.21 -0.44 6.29
C ARG A 136 -4.34 -1.66 6.61
N LEU A 137 -3.11 -1.46 7.07
CA LEU A 137 -2.17 -2.55 7.37
C LEU A 137 -2.72 -3.50 8.44
N ARG A 138 -3.42 -2.99 9.47
CA ARG A 138 -4.11 -3.83 10.47
C ARG A 138 -5.18 -4.73 9.85
N ALA A 139 -5.98 -4.20 8.92
CA ALA A 139 -6.99 -4.97 8.20
C ALA A 139 -6.32 -6.02 7.28
N THR A 140 -5.26 -5.62 6.57
CA THR A 140 -4.48 -6.51 5.69
C THR A 140 -3.86 -7.67 6.48
N LEU A 141 -3.26 -7.41 7.64
CA LEU A 141 -2.66 -8.46 8.48
C LEU A 141 -3.71 -9.48 8.97
N THR A 142 -4.91 -8.99 9.29
CA THR A 142 -6.04 -9.84 9.70
C THR A 142 -6.48 -10.74 8.54
N GLU A 143 -6.66 -10.17 7.34
CA GLU A 143 -7.05 -10.96 6.17
C GLU A 143 -5.94 -11.92 5.72
N ALA A 144 -4.68 -11.49 5.79
CA ALA A 144 -3.53 -12.33 5.49
C ALA A 144 -3.50 -13.55 6.41
N ALA A 145 -3.69 -13.37 7.71
CA ALA A 145 -3.78 -14.47 8.67
C ALA A 145 -4.92 -15.45 8.31
N ARG A 146 -6.05 -14.94 7.85
CA ARG A 146 -7.21 -15.73 7.42
C ARG A 146 -6.94 -16.54 6.14
N LEU A 147 -6.13 -16.01 5.22
CA LEU A 147 -5.77 -16.65 3.96
C LEU A 147 -4.66 -17.70 4.07
N ILE A 148 -3.86 -17.70 5.15
CA ILE A 148 -2.72 -18.63 5.28
C ILE A 148 -3.14 -20.11 5.22
N PRO A 149 -4.08 -20.61 6.06
CA PRO A 149 -4.48 -22.01 6.00
C PRO A 149 -5.02 -22.47 4.63
N PRO A 150 -5.97 -21.77 3.99
CA PRO A 150 -6.44 -22.19 2.66
C PRO A 150 -5.37 -22.04 1.59
N SER A 151 -4.47 -21.06 1.67
CA SER A 151 -3.36 -20.91 0.71
C SER A 151 -2.35 -22.06 0.81
N LEU A 152 -2.04 -22.54 2.02
CA LEU A 152 -1.20 -23.74 2.21
C LEU A 152 -1.83 -24.98 1.57
N THR A 153 -3.12 -25.23 1.84
CA THR A 153 -3.85 -26.35 1.24
C THR A 153 -3.91 -26.22 -0.28
N GLY A 154 -4.19 -25.02 -0.78
CA GLY A 154 -4.25 -24.73 -2.21
C GLY A 154 -2.90 -24.93 -2.91
N ALA A 155 -1.81 -24.49 -2.27
CA ALA A 155 -0.44 -24.71 -2.73
C ALA A 155 -0.10 -26.21 -2.79
N GLU A 156 -0.37 -26.96 -1.72
CA GLU A 156 -0.11 -28.40 -1.68
C GLU A 156 -0.90 -29.16 -2.75
N ALA A 157 -2.14 -28.76 -3.02
CA ALA A 157 -2.98 -29.33 -4.08
C ALA A 157 -2.46 -29.03 -5.49
N GLU A 158 -1.93 -27.83 -5.73
CA GLU A 158 -1.33 -27.46 -7.01
C GLU A 158 -0.04 -28.21 -7.32
N LEU A 159 0.76 -28.48 -6.28
CA LEU A 159 2.04 -29.17 -6.40
C LEU A 159 1.91 -30.70 -6.43
N ALA A 160 0.81 -31.27 -5.92
CA ALA A 160 0.63 -32.73 -5.85
C ALA A 160 0.84 -33.45 -7.22
N PRO A 161 0.26 -32.98 -8.35
CA PRO A 161 0.50 -33.61 -9.65
C PRO A 161 1.98 -33.58 -10.09
N LEU A 162 2.74 -32.57 -9.67
CA LEU A 162 4.16 -32.45 -9.99
C LEU A 162 5.02 -33.42 -9.16
N ARG A 163 4.55 -33.84 -7.99
CA ARG A 163 5.23 -34.85 -7.17
C ARG A 163 5.03 -36.26 -7.70
N ASP A 164 3.86 -36.52 -8.28
CA ASP A 164 3.49 -37.83 -8.82
C ASP A 164 4.06 -38.07 -10.24
N GLY A 165 4.52 -37.00 -10.92
CA GLY A 165 5.13 -37.08 -12.24
C GLY A 165 6.62 -37.47 -12.20
N THR A 166 7.06 -38.28 -13.17
CA THR A 166 8.42 -38.85 -13.22
C THR A 166 9.35 -38.18 -14.24
N ALA A 167 8.95 -37.06 -14.86
CA ALA A 167 9.60 -36.51 -16.06
C ALA A 167 9.86 -34.99 -16.02
N TYR A 168 10.29 -34.45 -14.88
CA TYR A 168 10.65 -33.02 -14.79
C TYR A 168 12.15 -32.84 -15.02
N GLU A 169 12.50 -31.90 -15.92
CA GLU A 169 13.87 -31.44 -16.12
C GLU A 169 14.39 -30.71 -14.85
N GLY A 170 15.72 -30.56 -14.75
CA GLY A 170 16.38 -30.15 -13.50
C GLY A 170 15.88 -28.84 -12.88
N GLU A 171 15.44 -27.87 -13.69
CA GLU A 171 14.94 -26.58 -13.20
C GLU A 171 13.59 -26.70 -12.49
N THR A 172 12.60 -27.37 -13.11
CA THR A 172 11.28 -27.59 -12.49
C THR A 172 11.39 -28.45 -11.23
N TYR A 173 12.29 -29.43 -11.22
CA TYR A 173 12.57 -30.23 -10.03
C TYR A 173 13.18 -29.38 -8.90
N ALA A 174 14.12 -28.50 -9.21
CA ALA A 174 14.70 -27.57 -8.22
C ALA A 174 13.66 -26.59 -7.66
N GLN A 175 12.78 -26.07 -8.50
CA GLN A 175 11.66 -25.20 -8.09
C GLN A 175 10.69 -25.96 -7.18
N LEU A 176 10.35 -27.21 -7.48
CA LEU A 176 9.46 -28.03 -6.66
C LEU A 176 10.07 -28.32 -5.28
N LEU A 177 11.36 -28.69 -5.24
CA LEU A 177 12.08 -28.88 -3.97
C LEU A 177 12.12 -27.60 -3.14
N HIS A 178 12.35 -26.45 -3.78
CA HIS A 178 12.31 -25.15 -3.11
C HIS A 178 10.92 -24.87 -2.53
N ALA A 179 9.86 -25.06 -3.33
CA ALA A 179 8.48 -24.86 -2.91
C ALA A 179 8.13 -25.75 -1.71
N ASP A 180 8.46 -27.04 -1.76
CA ASP A 180 8.20 -27.99 -0.67
C ASP A 180 8.94 -27.61 0.62
N ALA A 181 10.19 -27.17 0.51
CA ALA A 181 10.98 -26.70 1.65
C ALA A 181 10.34 -25.45 2.28
N VAL A 182 9.89 -24.49 1.46
CA VAL A 182 9.22 -23.27 1.93
C VAL A 182 7.89 -23.58 2.59
N LEU A 183 7.02 -24.37 1.96
CA LEU A 183 5.70 -24.73 2.52
C LEU A 183 5.85 -25.50 3.82
N SER A 184 6.81 -26.43 3.90
CA SER A 184 7.13 -27.14 5.14
C SER A 184 7.59 -26.20 6.26
N ALA A 185 8.44 -25.21 5.93
CA ALA A 185 8.90 -24.21 6.89
C ALA A 185 7.76 -23.29 7.35
N VAL A 186 6.87 -22.88 6.44
CA VAL A 186 5.68 -22.09 6.78
C VAL A 186 4.76 -22.87 7.70
N ARG A 187 4.48 -24.16 7.40
CA ARG A 187 3.65 -25.01 8.24
C ARG A 187 4.19 -25.07 9.66
N ARG A 188 5.49 -25.35 9.82
CA ARG A 188 6.17 -25.34 11.13
C ARG A 188 6.02 -24.00 11.86
N ALA A 189 6.22 -22.88 11.16
CA ALA A 189 6.07 -21.56 11.76
C ALA A 189 4.63 -21.33 12.27
N THR A 190 3.63 -21.62 11.44
CA THR A 190 2.21 -21.43 11.77
C THR A 190 1.70 -22.34 12.89
N THR A 191 2.28 -23.53 13.06
CA THR A 191 1.91 -24.48 14.12
C THR A 191 2.75 -24.35 15.39
N SER A 192 3.79 -23.51 15.40
CA SER A 192 4.72 -23.37 16.54
C SER A 192 4.13 -22.61 17.73
N GLY A 193 3.00 -21.93 17.55
CA GLY A 193 2.40 -21.05 18.56
C GLY A 193 3.17 -19.75 18.80
N GLN A 194 4.28 -19.51 18.09
CA GLN A 194 5.05 -18.28 18.16
C GLN A 194 4.43 -17.19 17.29
N PRO A 195 4.58 -15.90 17.65
CA PRO A 195 4.22 -14.80 16.77
C PRO A 195 4.93 -14.92 15.43
N TYR A 196 4.19 -14.73 14.35
CA TYR A 196 4.72 -14.67 12.98
C TYR A 196 4.11 -13.50 12.24
N ASP A 197 4.82 -12.97 11.24
CA ASP A 197 4.29 -11.96 10.31
C ASP A 197 3.36 -12.66 9.29
N PRO A 198 2.03 -12.47 9.35
CA PRO A 198 1.10 -13.14 8.45
C PRO A 198 1.32 -12.74 6.98
N LEU A 199 1.67 -11.49 6.71
CA LEU A 199 1.93 -11.02 5.34
C LEU A 199 3.25 -11.59 4.80
N GLY A 200 4.29 -11.62 5.63
CA GLY A 200 5.55 -12.27 5.30
C GLY A 200 5.38 -13.76 4.98
N VAL A 201 4.58 -14.47 5.76
CA VAL A 201 4.24 -15.87 5.51
C VAL A 201 3.45 -16.04 4.21
N LEU A 202 2.39 -15.26 4.02
CA LEU A 202 1.56 -15.35 2.82
C LEU A 202 2.36 -15.07 1.54
N ARG A 203 3.22 -14.05 1.59
CA ARG A 203 4.16 -13.71 0.51
C ARG A 203 5.07 -14.89 0.16
N ARG A 204 5.63 -15.57 1.16
CA ARG A 204 6.48 -16.76 0.93
C ARG A 204 5.73 -17.89 0.22
N ILE A 205 4.46 -18.13 0.57
CA ILE A 205 3.62 -19.13 -0.12
C ILE A 205 3.43 -18.73 -1.60
N VAL A 206 3.03 -17.48 -1.84
CA VAL A 206 2.78 -16.95 -3.20
C VAL A 206 4.03 -17.09 -4.07
N HIS A 207 5.18 -16.58 -3.62
CA HIS A 207 6.42 -16.60 -4.39
C HIS A 207 6.98 -18.01 -4.62
N ALA A 208 6.91 -18.87 -3.61
CA ALA A 208 7.40 -20.24 -3.74
C ALA A 208 6.56 -21.08 -4.71
N THR A 209 5.28 -20.73 -4.90
CA THR A 209 4.36 -21.47 -5.76
C THR A 209 4.19 -20.85 -7.13
N ALA A 210 4.43 -19.55 -7.30
CA ALA A 210 4.21 -18.82 -8.54
C ALA A 210 4.82 -19.48 -9.80
N PRO A 211 6.07 -20.01 -9.78
CA PRO A 211 6.65 -20.65 -10.98
C PRO A 211 5.97 -21.95 -11.40
N LEU A 212 5.22 -22.59 -10.48
CA LEU A 212 4.65 -23.93 -10.63
C LEU A 212 3.12 -23.94 -10.62
N ALA A 213 2.49 -22.85 -10.18
CA ALA A 213 1.06 -22.75 -10.03
C ALA A 213 0.37 -22.71 -11.39
N THR A 214 -0.62 -23.58 -11.58
CA THR A 214 -1.40 -23.65 -12.83
C THR A 214 -2.70 -22.84 -12.78
N GLY A 215 -3.01 -22.22 -11.63
CA GLY A 215 -4.22 -21.41 -11.42
C GLY A 215 -5.50 -22.21 -11.13
N ARG A 216 -5.39 -23.53 -10.88
CA ARG A 216 -6.52 -24.39 -10.44
C ARG A 216 -7.01 -24.02 -9.04
N SER A 217 -6.13 -23.52 -8.19
CA SER A 217 -6.44 -23.04 -6.86
C SER A 217 -6.84 -21.55 -6.89
N GLY A 218 -8.14 -21.27 -6.73
CA GLY A 218 -8.63 -19.88 -6.73
C GLY A 218 -8.15 -19.01 -5.57
N VAL A 219 -7.59 -19.60 -4.51
CA VAL A 219 -7.09 -18.84 -3.34
C VAL A 219 -5.68 -18.25 -3.55
N LEU A 220 -4.82 -18.88 -4.35
CA LEU A 220 -3.46 -18.39 -4.58
C LEU A 220 -3.44 -17.03 -5.32
N PRO A 221 -4.28 -16.80 -6.36
CA PRO A 221 -4.41 -15.46 -6.95
C PRO A 221 -4.94 -14.41 -5.96
N VAL A 222 -5.87 -14.77 -5.08
CA VAL A 222 -6.38 -13.85 -4.05
C VAL A 222 -5.29 -13.47 -3.04
N ALA A 223 -4.49 -14.46 -2.60
CA ALA A 223 -3.34 -14.24 -1.75
C ALA A 223 -2.28 -13.35 -2.43
N ALA A 224 -1.97 -13.63 -3.69
CA ALA A 224 -1.03 -12.84 -4.48
C ALA A 224 -1.51 -11.39 -4.64
N LEU A 225 -2.81 -11.19 -4.88
CA LEU A 225 -3.40 -9.87 -5.01
C LEU A 225 -3.32 -9.07 -3.70
N LEU A 226 -3.61 -9.71 -2.56
CA LEU A 226 -3.52 -9.06 -1.24
C LEU A 226 -2.07 -8.61 -0.96
N VAL A 227 -1.10 -9.49 -1.20
CA VAL A 227 0.34 -9.21 -0.98
C VAL A 227 0.82 -8.09 -1.89
N ALA A 228 0.54 -8.17 -3.20
CA ALA A 228 0.94 -7.15 -4.16
C ALA A 228 0.33 -5.78 -3.85
N ARG A 229 -0.96 -5.73 -3.54
CA ARG A 229 -1.66 -4.48 -3.20
C ARG A 229 -1.08 -3.82 -1.96
N GLU A 230 -0.80 -4.60 -0.90
CA GLU A 230 -0.21 -4.03 0.31
C GLU A 230 1.20 -3.51 0.04
N SER A 231 2.04 -4.24 -0.70
CA SER A 231 3.39 -3.77 -1.02
C SER A 231 3.36 -2.49 -1.85
N VAL A 232 2.48 -2.39 -2.86
CA VAL A 232 2.28 -1.16 -3.65
C VAL A 232 1.80 0.00 -2.78
N ALA A 233 0.80 -0.25 -1.92
CA ALA A 233 0.26 0.79 -1.04
C ALA A 233 1.32 1.27 -0.03
N ALA A 234 2.07 0.35 0.57
CA ALA A 234 3.13 0.67 1.52
C ALA A 234 4.29 1.45 0.88
N ALA A 235 4.65 1.13 -0.37
CA ALA A 235 5.63 1.89 -1.13
C ALA A 235 5.12 3.29 -1.49
N ASP A 236 3.85 3.42 -1.90
CA ASP A 236 3.24 4.70 -2.23
C ASP A 236 3.12 5.63 -1.03
N ASP A 237 2.70 5.11 0.12
CA ASP A 237 2.63 5.88 1.38
C ASP A 237 4.02 6.42 1.74
N TYR A 238 5.05 5.56 1.65
CA TYR A 238 6.42 5.96 1.94
C TYR A 238 6.92 7.06 0.98
N VAL A 239 6.71 6.88 -0.33
CA VAL A 239 7.08 7.88 -1.34
C VAL A 239 6.32 9.19 -1.14
N THR A 240 5.06 9.13 -0.71
CA THR A 240 4.22 10.31 -0.45
C THR A 240 4.71 11.09 0.76
N VAL A 241 4.97 10.41 1.87
CA VAL A 241 5.47 11.03 3.11
C VAL A 241 6.85 11.65 2.90
N HIS A 242 7.72 10.98 2.15
CA HIS A 242 9.10 11.40 1.91
C HIS A 242 9.34 12.01 0.52
N ARG A 243 8.30 12.55 -0.12
CA ARG A 243 8.34 13.01 -1.53
C ARG A 243 9.50 13.95 -1.85
N GLU A 244 9.92 14.74 -0.87
CA GLU A 244 11.00 15.71 -1.04
C GLU A 244 12.36 15.02 -1.12
N ALA A 245 12.56 13.93 -0.37
CA ALA A 245 13.81 13.18 -0.28
C ALA A 245 13.95 12.12 -1.38
N VAL A 246 12.83 11.54 -1.83
CA VAL A 246 12.79 10.43 -2.78
C VAL A 246 13.06 10.89 -4.22
N GLY A 247 13.99 10.19 -4.89
CA GLY A 247 14.39 10.41 -6.26
C GLY A 247 13.39 9.89 -7.31
N ALA A 248 13.80 9.90 -8.58
CA ALA A 248 12.96 9.44 -9.69
C ALA A 248 12.87 7.91 -9.78
N ALA A 249 13.96 7.19 -9.49
CA ALA A 249 14.01 5.73 -9.67
C ALA A 249 12.97 4.94 -8.83
N PRO A 250 12.79 5.22 -7.52
CA PRO A 250 11.70 4.60 -6.75
C PRO A 250 10.32 4.81 -7.35
N ARG A 251 10.06 6.01 -7.91
CA ARG A 251 8.76 6.37 -8.50
C ARG A 251 8.49 5.61 -9.79
N VAL A 252 9.52 5.41 -10.61
CA VAL A 252 9.42 4.63 -11.85
C VAL A 252 9.10 3.18 -11.53
N LEU A 253 9.83 2.55 -10.61
CA LEU A 253 9.53 1.17 -10.19
C LEU A 253 8.14 1.04 -9.57
N LEU A 254 7.70 2.00 -8.76
CA LEU A 254 6.34 2.00 -8.21
C LEU A 254 5.28 2.14 -9.32
N ALA A 255 5.56 2.91 -10.37
CA ALA A 255 4.68 3.00 -11.53
C ALA A 255 4.63 1.67 -12.30
N GLU A 256 5.77 1.02 -12.51
CA GLU A 256 5.85 -0.30 -13.13
C GLU A 256 5.10 -1.37 -12.31
N ALA A 257 5.25 -1.35 -10.98
CA ALA A 257 4.55 -2.24 -10.06
C ALA A 257 3.01 -2.15 -10.20
N ARG A 258 2.49 -0.97 -10.55
CA ARG A 258 1.06 -0.72 -10.74
C ARG A 258 0.54 -1.16 -12.11
N LEU A 259 1.43 -1.31 -13.08
CA LEU A 259 1.07 -1.59 -14.47
C LEU A 259 1.21 -3.07 -14.82
N THR A 260 1.99 -3.84 -14.08
CA THR A 260 2.15 -5.27 -14.30
C THR A 260 0.92 -6.05 -13.81
N ASP A 261 0.48 -7.01 -14.62
CA ASP A 261 -0.58 -7.97 -14.26
C ASP A 261 -0.02 -9.20 -13.52
N ASP A 262 1.30 -9.39 -13.55
CA ASP A 262 2.02 -10.39 -12.76
C ASP A 262 2.11 -9.93 -11.29
N LEU A 263 1.28 -10.52 -10.43
CA LEU A 263 1.14 -10.15 -9.02
C LEU A 263 2.41 -10.41 -8.19
N PRO A 264 3.09 -11.57 -8.27
CA PRO A 264 4.42 -11.75 -7.71
C PRO A 264 5.41 -10.65 -8.15
N ARG A 265 5.44 -10.32 -9.45
CA ARG A 265 6.33 -9.27 -9.96
C ARG A 265 5.96 -7.88 -9.43
N ALA A 266 4.66 -7.59 -9.29
CA ALA A 266 4.16 -6.34 -8.69
C ALA A 266 4.65 -6.18 -7.24
N ASP A 267 4.58 -7.26 -6.44
CA ASP A 267 5.09 -7.28 -5.06
C ASP A 267 6.60 -6.99 -5.02
N ASP A 268 7.39 -7.64 -5.87
CA ASP A 268 8.85 -7.43 -5.94
C ASP A 268 9.21 -5.99 -6.32
N LEU A 269 8.59 -5.46 -7.39
CA LEU A 269 8.81 -4.09 -7.86
C LEU A 269 8.46 -3.06 -6.78
N ALA A 270 7.34 -3.25 -6.08
CA ALA A 270 6.91 -2.34 -5.03
C ALA A 270 7.86 -2.36 -3.83
N ARG A 271 8.35 -3.54 -3.44
CA ARG A 271 9.34 -3.67 -2.37
C ARG A 271 10.67 -3.03 -2.75
N GLU A 272 11.14 -3.25 -3.97
CA GLU A 272 12.37 -2.65 -4.48
C GLU A 272 12.26 -1.11 -4.54
N ALA A 273 11.10 -0.60 -4.98
CA ALA A 273 10.79 0.82 -4.96
C ALA A 273 10.89 1.40 -3.54
N ARG A 274 10.31 0.71 -2.55
CA ARG A 274 10.39 1.10 -1.14
C ARG A 274 11.84 1.08 -0.63
N ASP A 275 12.59 0.02 -0.88
CA ASP A 275 13.98 -0.10 -0.41
C ASP A 275 14.87 1.00 -1.00
N LEU A 276 14.67 1.36 -2.27
CA LEU A 276 15.35 2.51 -2.89
C LEU A 276 14.92 3.84 -2.25
N ALA A 277 13.62 4.03 -2.01
CA ALA A 277 13.12 5.24 -1.34
C ALA A 277 13.70 5.39 0.08
N GLU A 278 13.79 4.30 0.84
CA GLU A 278 14.41 4.28 2.17
C GLU A 278 15.89 4.66 2.11
N ARG A 279 16.62 4.16 1.10
CA ARG A 279 18.02 4.58 0.86
C ARG A 279 18.13 6.07 0.55
N ASP A 280 17.26 6.60 -0.31
CA ASP A 280 17.25 8.03 -0.65
C ASP A 280 17.06 8.91 0.60
N VAL A 281 16.12 8.53 1.47
CA VAL A 281 15.85 9.24 2.73
C VAL A 281 17.05 9.18 3.66
N ARG A 282 17.67 8.00 3.84
CA ARG A 282 18.88 7.85 4.68
C ARG A 282 20.04 8.70 4.15
N LEU A 283 20.28 8.68 2.84
CA LEU A 283 21.35 9.46 2.21
C LEU A 283 21.13 10.98 2.37
N ARG A 284 19.89 11.45 2.28
CA ARG A 284 19.56 12.86 2.55
C ARG A 284 19.71 13.24 4.02
N GLY A 285 19.32 12.35 4.94
CA GLY A 285 19.44 12.57 6.39
C GLY A 285 20.87 12.70 6.89
N HIS A 286 21.86 12.17 6.15
CA HIS A 286 23.28 12.35 6.45
C HIS A 286 23.90 13.61 5.82
N GLY A 287 23.12 14.40 5.07
CA GLY A 287 23.59 15.54 4.30
C GLY A 287 23.07 16.92 4.75
N SER A 288 22.35 17.02 5.87
CA SER A 288 21.90 18.31 6.46
C SER A 288 22.62 18.63 7.75
#